data_AF-A0A970WPT5-F1
#
_entry.id   AF-A0A970WPT5-F1
#
_cell.length_a   1.000
_cell.length_b   1.000
_cell.length_c   1.000
_cell.angle_alpha   90.00
_cell.angle_beta   90.00
_cell.angle_gamma   90.00
#
_symmetry.space_group_name_H-M   'P 1'
#
loop_
_entity.id
_entity.type
_entity.pdbx_description
1 polymer ?
#
loop_
_entity_poly.entity_id
_entity_poly.type
_entity_poly.pdbx_seq_one_letter_code
_entity_poly.pdbx_strand_id
1 'polypeptide(L)' 'YGRIRQDLTVHEFFFALARLGGHQNRKGDHRPGWLILWRGWVELQQMLDGYLVAQAINVG' A
#
# COMPACT_ATOMS: atom_id res chain seq x y z
N TYR A 1 -9.09 -2.12 -10.20
CA TYR A 1 -8.06 -3.15 -10.06
C TYR A 1 -7.79 -3.76 -11.43
N GLY A 2 -6.53 -4.00 -11.80
CA GLY A 2 -6.21 -4.71 -13.07
C GLY A 2 -5.25 -4.02 -14.06
N ARG A 3 -4.65 -2.87 -13.72
CA ARG A 3 -3.53 -2.31 -14.50
C ARG A 3 -2.35 -2.04 -13.57
N ILE A 4 -1.19 -2.56 -13.92
CA ILE A 4 0.07 -2.23 -13.24
C ILE A 4 0.37 -0.76 -13.56
N ARG A 5 0.40 0.09 -12.53
CA ARG A 5 0.86 1.47 -12.64
C ARG A 5 2.30 1.54 -12.19
N GLN A 6 3.17 2.07 -13.03
CA GLN A 6 4.59 2.27 -12.73
C GLN A 6 4.94 3.74 -12.44
N ASP A 7 3.94 4.61 -12.50
CA ASP A 7 4.08 6.07 -12.52
C ASP A 7 3.40 6.75 -11.32
N LEU A 8 3.24 6.04 -10.21
CA LEU A 8 2.64 6.62 -9.00
C LEU A 8 3.49 7.79 -8.51
N THR A 9 2.85 8.94 -8.36
CA THR A 9 3.45 10.05 -7.63
C THR A 9 3.61 9.69 -6.16
N VAL A 10 4.53 10.37 -5.46
CA VAL A 10 4.70 10.22 -4.00
C VAL A 10 3.38 10.47 -3.27
N HIS A 11 2.57 11.43 -3.73
CA HIS A 11 1.26 11.73 -3.16
C HIS A 11 0.28 10.55 -3.32
N GLU A 12 0.18 9.97 -4.51
CA GLU A 12 -0.67 8.80 -4.74
C GLU A 12 -0.23 7.59 -3.93
N PHE A 13 1.07 7.32 -3.87
CA PHE A 13 1.61 6.26 -3.03
C PHE A 13 1.28 6.49 -1.55
N PHE A 14 1.51 7.71 -1.05
CA PHE A 14 1.24 8.07 0.34
C PHE A 14 -0.23 7.85 0.73
N PHE A 15 -1.18 8.25 -0.12
CA PHE A 15 -2.60 8.04 0.15
C PHE A 15 -3.05 6.59 -0.09
N ALA A 16 -2.42 5.85 -1.00
CA ALA A 16 -2.66 4.42 -1.14
C ALA A 16 -2.20 3.66 0.11
N LEU A 17 -1.01 3.98 0.63
CA LEU A 17 -0.45 3.42 1.85
C LEU A 17 -1.34 3.75 3.06
N ALA A 18 -1.79 5.00 3.17
CA ALA A 18 -2.71 5.41 4.23
C ALA A 18 -4.03 4.62 4.20
N ARG A 19 -4.57 4.37 3.00
CA ARG A 19 -5.81 3.60 2.83
C ARG A 19 -5.64 2.15 3.25
N LEU A 20 -4.48 1.55 2.96
CA LEU A 20 -4.12 0.23 3.45
C LEU A 20 -4.04 0.22 4.99
N GLY A 21 -3.54 1.31 5.59
CA GLY A 21 -3.53 1.52 7.04
C GLY A 21 -4.88 1.89 7.69
N GLY A 22 -5.97 1.95 6.92
CA GLY A 22 -7.32 2.21 7.40
C GLY A 22 -7.83 3.65 7.23
N HIS A 23 -7.04 4.55 6.63
CA HIS A 23 -7.52 5.89 6.26
C HIS A 23 -8.57 5.80 5.16
N GLN A 24 -9.63 6.58 5.26
CA GLN A 24 -10.75 6.49 4.32
C GLN A 24 -10.54 7.34 3.06
N ASN A 25 -9.57 8.26 3.07
CA ASN A 25 -9.27 9.22 2.01
C ASN A 25 -10.50 10.01 1.54
N ARG A 26 -11.43 10.36 2.45
CA ARG A 26 -12.62 11.14 2.09
C ARG A 26 -12.27 12.61 1.99
N LYS A 27 -13.03 13.34 1.19
CA LYS A 27 -12.90 14.79 1.11
C LYS A 27 -13.21 15.41 2.47
N GLY A 28 -12.26 16.19 3.00
CA GLY A 28 -12.37 16.82 4.32
C GLY A 28 -11.80 15.99 5.47
N ASP A 29 -11.37 14.74 5.23
CA ASP A 29 -10.59 14.01 6.22
C ASP A 29 -9.26 14.74 6.48
N HIS A 30 -8.81 14.70 7.73
CA HIS A 30 -7.46 15.13 8.08
C HIS A 30 -6.43 14.28 7.33
N ARG A 31 -5.26 14.86 7.07
CA ARG A 31 -4.15 14.14 6.42
C ARG A 31 -3.79 12.89 7.23
N PRO A 32 -3.41 11.79 6.58
CA PRO A 32 -2.92 10.59 7.25
C PRO A 32 -1.80 10.91 8.25
N GLY A 33 -1.97 10.47 9.50
CA GLY A 33 -0.95 10.57 10.54
C GLY A 33 0.05 9.41 10.50
N TRP A 34 1.17 9.57 11.21
CA TRP A 34 2.26 8.59 11.25
C TRP A 34 1.81 7.17 11.60
N LEU A 35 0.95 7.01 12.62
CA LEU A 35 0.46 5.69 13.04
C LEU A 35 -0.28 4.95 11.93
N ILE A 36 -1.10 5.67 11.15
CA ILE A 36 -1.86 5.10 10.03
C ILE A 36 -0.92 4.68 8.90
N LEU A 37 0.08 5.51 8.58
CA LEU A 37 1.08 5.18 7.58
C LEU A 37 1.91 3.95 7.98
N TRP A 38 2.30 3.87 9.25
CA TRP A 38 3.04 2.72 9.76
C TRP A 38 2.22 1.42 9.66
N ARG A 39 0.94 1.46 10.03
CA ARG A 39 0.03 0.30 9.85
C ARG A 39 -0.05 -0.13 8.38
N GLY A 40 -0.23 0.83 7.47
CA GLY A 40 -0.23 0.56 6.04
C GLY A 40 1.10 -0.01 5.55
N TRP A 41 2.23 0.47 6.08
CA TRP A 41 3.55 -0.04 5.74
C TRP A 41 3.75 -1.49 6.16
N VAL A 42 3.40 -1.84 7.40
CA VAL A 42 3.51 -3.22 7.90
C VAL A 42 2.67 -4.17 7.04
N GLU A 43 1.43 -3.79 6.73
CA GLU A 43 0.55 -4.59 5.86
C GLU A 43 1.15 -4.75 4.45
N LEU A 44 1.70 -3.66 3.88
CA LEU A 44 2.35 -3.71 2.57
C LEU A 44 3.55 -4.67 2.56
N GLN A 45 4.37 -4.69 3.61
CA GLN A 45 5.50 -5.62 3.70
C GLN A 45 5.03 -7.07 3.72
N GLN A 46 3.96 -7.39 4.47
CA GLN A 46 3.39 -8.74 4.49
C GLN A 46 2.86 -9.17 3.12
N MET A 47 2.20 -8.27 2.38
CA MET A 47 1.77 -8.53 1.01
C MET A 47 2.96 -8.76 0.07
N LEU A 48 4.04 -7.99 0.23
CA LEU A 48 5.26 -8.15 -0.56
C LEU A 48 5.92 -9.50 -0.30
N ASP A 49 6.04 -9.92 0.96
CA ASP A 49 6.58 -11.22 1.32
C ASP A 49 5.77 -12.36 0.67
N GLY A 50 4.43 -12.30 0.75
CA GLY A 50 3.56 -13.28 0.11
C GLY A 50 3.71 -13.31 -1.41
N TYR A 51 3.83 -12.15 -2.05
CA TYR A 51 4.07 -12.04 -3.49
C TYR A 51 5.41 -12.67 -3.89
N LEU A 52 6.49 -12.37 -3.16
CA LEU A 52 7.82 -12.90 -3.43
C LEU A 52 7.88 -14.42 -3.26
N VAL A 53 7.22 -14.97 -2.23
CA VAL A 53 7.10 -16.42 -2.03
C VAL A 53 6.34 -17.06 -3.18
N ALA A 54 5.19 -16.51 -3.58
CA ALA A 54 4.40 -17.04 -4.69
C ALA A 54 5.17 -17.00 -6.02
N GLN A 55 5.93 -15.93 -6.26
CA GLN A 55 6.79 -15.81 -7.44
C GLN A 55 7.91 -16.85 -7.43
N ALA A 56 8.57 -17.06 -6.29
CA ALA A 56 9.65 -18.04 -6.18
C ALA A 56 9.17 -19.48 -6.44
N ILE A 57 7.98 -19.83 -5.97
CA ILE A 57 7.37 -21.15 -6.22
C ILE A 57 7.01 -21.34 -7.70
N ASN A 58 6.57 -20.28 -8.40
CA ASN A 58 6.15 -20.37 -9.80
C ASN A 58 7.32 -20.42 -10.81
N VAL A 59 8.56 -20.26 -10.33
CA VAL A 59 9.78 -20.30 -11.15
C VAL A 59 10.58 -21.60 -10.94
N GLY A 60 10.21 -22.42 -9.95
CA GLY A 60 10.75 -23.77 -9.73
C GLY A 60 9.93 -24.85 -10.40
#